data_AF-A0A392PWI3-F1
#
_entry.id   AF-A0A392PWI3-F1
#
_cell.length_a   1.000
_cell.length_b   1.000
_cell.length_c   1.000
_cell.angle_alpha   90.00
_cell.angle_beta   90.00
_cell.angle_gamma   90.00
#
_symmetry.space_group_name_H-M   'P 1'
#
loop_
_entity.id
_entity.type
_entity.pdbx_description
1 polymer ?
#
loop_
_entity_poly.entity_id
_entity_poly.type
_entity_poly.pdbx_seq_one_letter_code
_entity_poly.pdbx_strand_id
1 'polypeptide(L)'
;MVIVIAEGAGQELIPSNDTSNNNKPDASSPDDLFQDVGLWLSQKIKDHFARNTKKTINLKYIDPTYMIRAIPSNASDNVFCTLLAQSAVHGAMAGYTGFTVGPVNGRNCYIPFH
;
A
#
# COMPACT_ATOMS: atom_id res chain seq x y z
N MET A 1 -18.51 -8.53 -12.68
CA MET A 1 -17.08 -8.18 -12.85
C MET A 1 -16.61 -7.57 -11.54
N VAL A 2 -15.48 -8.02 -11.02
CA VAL A 2 -14.82 -7.45 -9.84
C VAL A 2 -13.44 -7.00 -10.30
N ILE A 3 -13.06 -5.78 -9.94
CA ILE A 3 -11.74 -5.21 -10.25
C ILE A 3 -11.07 -4.93 -8.92
N VAL A 4 -9.84 -5.44 -8.75
CA VAL A 4 -8.98 -5.14 -7.60
C VAL A 4 -7.81 -4.31 -8.12
N ILE A 5 -7.50 -3.23 -7.42
CA ILE A 5 -6.53 -2.22 -7.85
C ILE A 5 -5.62 -1.93 -6.66
N ALA A 6 -4.31 -1.93 -6.88
CA ALA A 6 -3.35 -1.48 -5.88
C ALA A 6 -3.29 0.05 -5.88
N GLU A 7 -3.08 0.67 -4.72
CA GLU A 7 -3.01 2.14 -4.55
C GLU A 7 -2.01 2.84 -5.49
N GLY A 8 -0.91 2.16 -5.83
CA GLY A 8 0.12 2.67 -6.74
C GLY A 8 -0.09 2.33 -8.22
N ALA A 9 -1.20 1.68 -8.61
CA ALA A 9 -1.40 1.26 -10.00
C ALA A 9 -1.78 2.45 -10.90
N GLY A 10 -1.17 2.55 -12.08
CA GLY A 10 -1.61 3.47 -13.14
C GLY A 10 -1.52 4.96 -12.81
N GLN A 11 -0.66 5.34 -11.87
CA GLN A 11 -0.48 6.73 -11.45
C GLN A 11 -0.05 7.65 -12.60
N GLU A 12 0.66 7.11 -13.58
CA GLU A 12 1.05 7.78 -14.82
C GLU A 12 -0.13 8.14 -15.74
N LEU A 13 -1.29 7.51 -15.56
CA LEU A 13 -2.50 7.74 -16.36
C LEU A 13 -3.43 8.79 -15.76
N ILE A 14 -3.21 9.15 -14.49
CA ILE A 14 -4.00 10.15 -13.80
C ILE A 14 -3.39 11.52 -14.15
N PRO A 15 -4.16 12.43 -14.77
CA PRO A 15 -3.65 13.75 -15.10
C PRO A 15 -3.28 14.47 -13.81
N SER A 16 -2.02 14.88 -13.69
CA SER A 16 -1.56 15.74 -12.59
C SER A 16 -2.42 16.99 -12.57
N ASN A 17 -3.25 17.13 -11.54
CA ASN A 17 -3.88 18.41 -11.28
C ASN A 17 -2.75 19.37 -10.86
N ASP A 18 -2.47 20.38 -11.68
CA ASP A 18 -1.57 21.54 -11.44
C ASP A 18 -1.99 22.40 -10.22
N THR A 19 -2.77 21.84 -9.29
CA THR A 19 -3.34 22.49 -8.10
C THR A 19 -2.88 21.87 -6.78
N SER A 20 -1.89 20.97 -6.77
CA SER A 20 -1.10 20.73 -5.56
C SER A 20 0.06 21.73 -5.48
N ASN A 21 -0.32 22.98 -5.19
CA ASN A 21 0.56 24.02 -4.67
C ASN A 21 1.51 23.43 -3.60
N ASN A 22 2.83 23.54 -3.81
CA ASN A 22 3.84 23.94 -2.82
C ASN A 22 3.81 23.38 -1.39
N ASN A 23 3.24 22.23 -1.13
CA ASN A 23 3.51 21.48 0.09
C ASN A 23 4.27 20.23 -0.32
N LYS A 24 5.59 20.24 -0.09
CA LYS A 24 6.34 18.99 0.02
C LYS A 24 5.52 18.07 0.92
N PRO A 25 5.14 16.86 0.47
CA PRO A 25 4.58 15.86 1.37
C PRO A 25 5.53 15.76 2.55
N ASP A 26 5.03 16.09 3.73
CA ASP A 26 5.79 15.87 4.95
C ASP A 26 6.03 14.35 4.98
N ALA A 27 7.30 13.93 4.95
CA ALA A 27 7.73 12.58 4.55
C ALA A 27 7.38 11.47 5.57
N SER A 28 6.34 11.70 6.36
CA SER A 28 5.91 10.89 7.50
C SER A 28 4.74 9.96 7.15
N SER A 29 4.05 10.18 6.02
CA SER A 29 2.88 9.37 5.60
C SER A 29 3.04 8.88 4.16
N PRO A 30 2.99 7.57 3.87
CA PRO A 30 3.00 7.05 2.49
C PRO A 30 1.76 7.45 1.67
N ASP A 31 0.65 7.78 2.35
CA ASP A 31 -0.63 8.14 1.73
C ASP A 31 -0.60 9.53 1.04
N ASP A 32 0.36 10.40 1.37
CA ASP A 32 0.49 11.75 0.77
C ASP A 32 1.21 11.75 -0.59
N LEU A 33 1.70 10.60 -1.07
CA LEU A 33 2.48 10.51 -2.30
C LEU A 33 1.64 10.12 -3.53
N PHE A 34 0.47 9.51 -3.33
CA PHE A 34 -0.31 8.89 -4.39
C PHE A 34 -1.71 9.48 -4.53
N GLN A 35 -2.15 9.69 -5.78
CA GLN A 35 -3.53 10.11 -6.04
C GLN A 35 -4.47 8.89 -5.95
N ASP A 36 -5.73 9.08 -5.51
CA ASP A 36 -6.70 8.00 -5.37
C ASP A 36 -7.13 7.45 -6.76
N VAL A 37 -6.43 6.40 -7.20
CA VAL A 37 -6.71 5.66 -8.42
C VAL A 37 -8.08 4.97 -8.39
N GLY A 38 -8.52 4.52 -7.22
CA GLY A 38 -9.76 3.77 -7.06
C GLY A 38 -10.97 4.65 -7.40
N LEU A 39 -10.99 5.86 -6.85
CA LEU A 39 -12.01 6.85 -7.15
C LEU A 39 -11.92 7.34 -8.60
N TRP A 40 -10.71 7.62 -9.09
CA TRP A 40 -10.50 8.05 -10.48
C TRP A 40 -11.00 7.04 -11.51
N LEU A 41 -10.65 5.76 -11.36
CA LEU A 41 -11.08 4.71 -12.28
C LEU A 41 -12.60 4.53 -12.22
N SER A 42 -13.17 4.57 -11.01
CA SER A 42 -14.62 4.46 -10.80
C SER A 42 -15.39 5.55 -11.57
N GLN A 43 -14.86 6.78 -11.60
CA GLN A 43 -15.43 7.88 -12.39
C GLN A 43 -15.25 7.63 -13.89
N LYS A 44 -14.05 7.25 -14.36
CA LYS A 44 -13.79 6.98 -15.78
C LYS A 44 -14.66 5.87 -16.35
N ILE A 45 -14.92 4.81 -15.58
CA ILE A 45 -15.81 3.72 -15.99
C ILE A 45 -17.24 4.25 -16.15
N LYS A 46 -17.76 4.99 -15.17
CA LYS A 46 -19.10 5.59 -15.26
C LYS A 46 -19.23 6.49 -16.49
N ASP A 47 -18.24 7.34 -16.72
CA ASP A 47 -18.22 8.26 -17.85
C ASP A 47 -18.21 7.55 -19.20
N HIS A 48 -17.44 6.46 -19.32
CA HIS A 48 -17.33 5.69 -20.57
C HIS A 48 -18.68 5.08 -20.95
N PHE A 49 -19.38 4.44 -20.00
CA PHE A 49 -20.67 3.81 -20.25
C PHE A 49 -21.80 4.82 -20.45
N ALA A 50 -21.73 5.98 -19.78
CA ALA A 50 -22.65 7.08 -20.01
C ALA A 50 -22.53 7.64 -21.44
N ARG A 51 -21.31 7.85 -21.94
CA ARG A 51 -21.05 8.43 -23.26
C ARG A 51 -21.25 7.46 -24.42
N ASN A 52 -20.71 6.25 -24.33
CA ASN A 52 -20.61 5.37 -25.50
C ASN A 52 -21.81 4.44 -25.67
N THR A 53 -22.43 4.00 -24.58
CA THR A 53 -23.44 2.93 -24.63
C THR A 53 -24.82 3.36 -24.11
N LYS A 54 -24.93 4.55 -23.49
CA LYS A 54 -26.14 5.06 -22.80
C LYS A 54 -26.80 4.02 -21.88
N LYS A 55 -25.98 3.16 -21.25
CA LYS A 55 -26.45 2.13 -20.31
C LYS A 55 -26.19 2.58 -18.88
N THR A 56 -27.17 2.37 -18.00
CA THR A 56 -27.01 2.56 -16.56
C THR A 56 -26.22 1.39 -15.98
N ILE A 57 -25.13 1.69 -15.27
CA ILE A 57 -24.31 0.69 -14.59
C ILE A 57 -24.39 0.88 -13.07
N ASN A 58 -24.45 -0.23 -12.33
CA ASN A 58 -24.32 -0.22 -10.87
C ASN A 58 -22.85 -0.44 -10.51
N LEU A 59 -22.14 0.62 -10.13
CA LEU A 59 -20.74 0.56 -9.69
C LEU A 59 -20.67 0.93 -8.21
N LYS A 60 -20.14 0.00 -7.41
CA LYS A 60 -19.84 0.22 -5.99
C LYS A 60 -18.33 0.26 -5.82
N TYR A 61 -17.85 1.37 -5.26
CA TYR A 61 -16.47 1.53 -4.84
C TYR A 61 -16.35 1.11 -3.38
N ILE A 62 -15.32 0.35 -3.06
CA ILE A 62 -15.02 -0.13 -1.70
C ILE A 62 -13.56 0.14 -1.45
N ASP A 63 -13.28 0.95 -0.44
CA ASP A 63 -11.92 1.19 0.05
C ASP A 63 -11.78 0.55 1.46
N PRO A 64 -11.12 -0.61 1.56
CA PRO A 64 -10.92 -1.29 2.83
C PRO A 64 -9.62 -0.89 3.54
N THR A 65 -8.91 0.17 3.12
CA THR A 65 -7.56 0.51 3.61
C THR A 65 -7.44 0.51 5.14
N TYR A 66 -8.34 1.21 5.83
CA TYR A 66 -8.34 1.21 7.30
C TYR A 66 -8.76 -0.14 7.89
N MET A 67 -9.68 -0.86 7.25
CA MET A 67 -10.13 -2.16 7.72
C MET A 67 -9.01 -3.20 7.68
N ILE A 68 -8.12 -3.13 6.69
CA ILE A 68 -6.99 -4.07 6.57
C ILE A 68 -5.81 -3.67 7.44
N ARG A 69 -5.58 -2.37 7.68
CA ARG A 69 -4.42 -1.88 8.45
C ARG A 69 -4.66 -1.77 9.95
N ALA A 70 -5.91 -1.62 10.40
CA ALA A 70 -6.25 -1.40 11.82
C ALA A 70 -6.80 -2.65 12.53
N ILE A 71 -6.86 -3.79 11.85
CA ILE A 71 -7.29 -5.06 12.44
C ILE A 71 -6.14 -5.68 13.25
N PRO A 72 -6.41 -6.35 14.39
CA PRO A 72 -5.38 -7.11 15.09
C PRO A 72 -4.77 -8.20 14.20
N SER A 73 -3.49 -8.47 14.44
CA SER A 73 -2.73 -9.52 13.76
C SER A 73 -3.34 -10.90 14.00
N ASN A 74 -3.32 -11.73 12.95
CA ASN A 74 -3.69 -13.14 13.07
C ASN A 74 -2.59 -13.95 13.78
N ALA A 75 -2.85 -15.24 14.06
CA ALA A 75 -1.89 -16.09 14.75
C ALA A 75 -0.54 -16.24 14.02
N SER A 76 -0.56 -16.35 12.69
CA SER A 76 0.64 -16.47 11.86
C SER A 76 1.48 -15.20 11.91
N ASP A 77 0.82 -14.04 11.80
CA ASP A 77 1.47 -12.73 11.90
C ASP A 77 2.07 -12.50 13.30
N ASN A 78 1.40 -12.96 14.36
CA ASN A 78 1.94 -12.88 15.72
C ASN A 78 3.24 -13.68 15.88
N VAL A 79 3.28 -14.91 15.35
CA VAL A 79 4.50 -15.72 15.36
C VAL A 79 5.59 -15.06 14.53
N PHE A 80 5.24 -14.53 13.35
CA PHE A 80 6.18 -13.87 12.45
C PHE A 80 6.79 -12.60 13.07
N CYS A 81 5.96 -11.71 13.61
CA CYS A 81 6.41 -10.48 14.28
C CYS A 81 7.28 -10.78 15.52
N THR A 82 6.93 -11.82 16.29
CA THR A 82 7.75 -12.25 17.44
C THR A 82 9.14 -12.68 16.98
N LEU A 83 9.21 -13.46 15.91
CA LEU A 83 10.45 -13.99 15.37
C LEU A 83 11.34 -12.91 14.77
N LEU A 84 10.75 -11.93 14.06
CA LEU A 84 11.45 -10.73 13.60
C LEU A 84 12.00 -9.93 14.78
N ALA A 85 11.19 -9.65 15.79
CA ALA A 85 11.60 -8.87 16.96
C ALA A 85 12.76 -9.53 17.72
N GLN A 86 12.67 -10.83 18.00
CA GLN A 86 13.75 -11.58 18.67
C GLN A 86 15.04 -11.59 17.84
N SER A 87 14.94 -11.78 16.52
CA SER A 87 16.11 -11.76 15.63
C SER A 87 16.76 -10.38 15.61
N ALA A 88 15.98 -9.31 15.57
CA ALA A 88 16.49 -7.93 15.60
C ALA A 88 17.24 -7.64 16.91
N VAL A 89 16.66 -8.04 18.05
CA VAL A 89 17.29 -7.89 19.36
C VAL A 89 18.59 -8.71 19.45
N HIS A 90 18.59 -9.96 19.01
CA HIS A 90 19.81 -10.78 19.03
C HIS A 90 20.91 -10.19 18.15
N GLY A 91 20.59 -9.69 16.95
CA GLY A 91 21.56 -9.04 16.07
C GLY A 91 22.12 -7.75 16.69
N ALA A 92 21.27 -6.91 17.28
CA ALA A 92 21.70 -5.70 17.97
C ALA A 92 22.59 -6.01 19.19
N MET A 93 22.23 -7.01 19.99
CA MET A 93 23.02 -7.45 21.16
C MET A 93 24.35 -8.11 20.77
N ALA A 94 24.45 -8.69 19.56
CA ALA A 94 25.69 -9.18 18.99
C ALA A 94 26.60 -8.04 18.45
N GLY A 95 26.14 -6.79 18.52
CA GLY A 95 26.89 -5.62 18.04
C GLY A 95 26.74 -5.34 16.55
N TYR A 96 25.80 -5.99 15.87
CA TYR A 96 25.51 -5.68 14.46
C TYR A 96 24.68 -4.40 14.35
N THR A 97 24.94 -3.62 13.30
CA THR A 97 24.22 -2.38 12.96
C THR A 97 24.02 -2.32 11.44
N GLY A 98 23.13 -1.44 10.96
CA GLY A 98 22.90 -1.26 9.52
C GLY A 98 22.25 -2.46 8.83
N PHE A 99 21.49 -3.26 9.56
CA PHE A 99 20.81 -4.45 9.04
C PHE A 99 19.32 -4.44 9.41
N THR A 100 18.50 -5.03 8.53
CA THR A 100 17.11 -5.39 8.81
C THR A 100 16.98 -6.90 8.93
N VAL A 101 15.86 -7.37 9.46
CA VAL A 101 15.55 -8.79 9.64
C VAL A 101 14.42 -9.18 8.70
N GLY A 102 14.53 -10.35 8.08
CA GLY A 102 13.46 -10.85 7.23
C GLY A 102 13.66 -12.31 6.85
N PRO A 103 12.59 -12.99 6.40
CA PRO A 103 12.68 -14.33 5.87
C PRO A 103 13.32 -14.32 4.48
N VAL A 104 14.38 -15.10 4.31
CA VAL A 104 15.00 -15.41 3.01
C VAL A 104 15.00 -16.91 2.84
N ASN A 105 14.28 -17.42 1.84
CA ASN A 105 14.15 -18.85 1.58
C ASN A 105 13.74 -19.67 2.83
N GLY A 106 12.75 -19.16 3.59
CA GLY A 106 12.21 -19.83 4.78
C GLY A 106 13.08 -19.75 6.04
N ARG A 107 14.19 -18.99 6.04
CA ARG A 107 15.05 -18.75 7.21
C ARG A 107 15.10 -17.27 7.53
N ASN A 108 15.16 -16.90 8.80
CA ASN A 108 15.40 -15.50 9.15
C ASN A 108 16.86 -15.14 8.93
N CYS A 109 17.08 -14.06 8.22
CA CYS A 109 18.40 -13.57 7.88
C CYS A 109 18.53 -12.10 8.26
N TYR A 110 19.77 -11.70 8.54
CA TYR A 110 20.15 -10.28 8.61
C TYR A 110 20.46 -9.80 7.20
N ILE A 111 19.78 -8.73 6.79
CA ILE A 111 19.87 -8.14 5.45
C ILE A 111 20.47 -6.73 5.62
N PRO A 112 21.70 -6.48 5.14
CA PRO A 112 22.30 -5.15 5.18
C PRO A 112 21.48 -4.15 4.34
N PHE A 113 21.35 -2.91 4.79
CA PHE A 113 20.69 -1.82 4.04
C PHE A 113 21.60 -0.60 3.79
N HIS A 114 22.91 -0.82 3.76
CA HIS A 114 23.94 0.16 3.39
C HIS A 114 24.76 -0.32 2.19
#